data_AF-A0A965T989-F1
#
_entry.id   AF-A0A965T989-F1
#
_cell.length_a   1.000
_cell.length_b   1.000
_cell.length_c   1.000
_cell.angle_alpha   90.00
_cell.angle_beta   90.00
_cell.angle_gamma   90.00
#
_symmetry.space_group_name_H-M   'P 1'
#
loop_
_entity.id
_entity.type
_entity.pdbx_description
1 polymer ?
#
loop_
_entity_poly.entity_id
_entity_poly.type
_entity_poly.pdbx_seq_one_letter_code
_entity_poly.pdbx_strand_id
1 'polypeptide(L)'
;MLDLAKKIGVSERIIFTGSVSAADIADLNAGEVYLNKSFFKIRKLLPKDVVVIKKYMDSFNCANIKGINLSYKICTEEFLNECKEQKVAVSVFVVDKQCEIDRLAKRSELANITTNYPDTLLKLLDKKILK
;
A
#
# COMPACT_ATOMS: atom_id res chain seq x y z
N MET A 1 7.24 18.74 -5.50
CA MET A 1 6.04 17.99 -5.95
C MET A 1 4.84 18.29 -5.06
N LEU A 2 4.94 18.07 -3.74
CA LEU A 2 3.86 18.35 -2.80
C LEU A 2 3.42 19.83 -2.79
N ASP A 3 4.34 20.78 -2.91
CA ASP A 3 3.98 22.21 -2.95
C ASP A 3 3.12 22.57 -4.16
N LEU A 4 3.42 21.99 -5.33
CA LEU A 4 2.59 22.16 -6.52
C LEU A 4 1.21 21.53 -6.32
N ALA A 5 1.16 20.34 -5.74
CA ALA A 5 -0.09 19.65 -5.47
C ALA A 5 -0.97 20.38 -4.46
N LYS A 6 -0.36 20.98 -3.43
CA LYS A 6 -1.03 21.87 -2.48
C LYS A 6 -1.57 23.12 -3.18
N LYS A 7 -0.76 23.75 -4.04
CA LYS A 7 -1.15 24.94 -4.79
C LYS A 7 -2.38 24.71 -5.68
N ILE A 8 -2.53 23.50 -6.24
CA ILE A 8 -3.68 23.14 -7.10
C ILE A 8 -4.76 22.34 -6.36
N GLY A 9 -4.65 22.16 -5.04
CA GLY A 9 -5.69 21.53 -4.20
C GLY A 9 -5.84 20.01 -4.37
N VAL A 10 -4.79 19.29 -4.78
CA VAL A 10 -4.82 17.83 -5.03
C VAL A 10 -3.83 17.04 -4.18
N SER A 11 -3.27 17.64 -3.13
CA SER A 11 -2.24 17.02 -2.28
C SER A 11 -2.69 15.69 -1.68
N GLU A 12 -3.96 15.57 -1.30
CA GLU A 12 -4.55 14.35 -0.73
C GLU A 12 -4.76 13.23 -1.77
N ARG A 13 -4.59 13.52 -3.05
CA ARG A 13 -4.68 12.52 -4.13
C ARG A 13 -3.33 11.90 -4.47
N ILE A 14 -2.25 12.38 -3.85
CA ILE A 14 -0.90 11.84 -4.08
C ILE A 14 -0.71 10.60 -3.21
N ILE A 15 -0.37 9.50 -3.87
CA ILE A 15 0.03 8.25 -3.20
C ILE A 15 1.49 7.96 -3.55
N PHE A 16 2.31 7.80 -2.52
CA PHE A 16 3.69 7.37 -2.61
C PHE A 16 3.76 5.88 -2.33
N THR A 17 3.91 5.09 -3.38
CA THR A 17 4.22 3.65 -3.31
C THR A 17 5.67 3.45 -3.73
N GLY A 18 6.63 3.52 -2.80
CA GLY A 18 8.03 3.60 -3.20
C GLY A 18 9.03 3.77 -2.06
N SER A 19 10.27 4.09 -2.45
CA SER A 19 11.40 4.29 -1.53
C SER A 19 11.30 5.63 -0.81
N VAL A 20 10.44 5.69 0.20
CA VAL A 20 10.48 6.70 1.26
C VAL A 20 11.52 6.25 2.27
N SER A 21 12.43 7.12 2.70
CA SER A 21 13.36 6.84 3.79
C SER A 21 12.78 7.28 5.13
N ALA A 22 13.32 6.77 6.24
CA ALA A 22 12.86 7.17 7.57
C ALA A 22 13.07 8.68 7.84
N ALA A 23 14.08 9.29 7.21
CA ALA A 23 14.34 10.72 7.31
C ALA A 23 13.25 11.54 6.62
N ASP A 24 12.73 11.07 5.48
CA ASP A 24 11.71 11.79 4.70
C ASP A 24 10.35 11.85 5.41
N ILE A 25 10.11 10.98 6.41
CA ILE A 25 8.84 10.92 7.14
C ILE A 25 8.59 12.21 7.93
N ALA A 26 9.64 12.85 8.45
CA ALA A 26 9.50 14.09 9.21
C ALA A 26 8.96 15.25 8.35
N ASP A 27 9.24 15.23 7.05
CA ASP A 27 8.83 16.26 6.10
C ASP A 27 7.49 15.93 5.42
N LEU A 28 6.93 14.75 5.69
CA LEU A 28 5.68 14.29 5.10
C LEU A 28 4.48 14.99 5.74
N ASN A 29 3.96 15.99 5.03
CA ASN A 29 2.88 16.87 5.51
C ASN A 29 1.62 16.87 4.62
N ALA A 30 1.55 15.96 3.64
CA ALA A 30 0.40 15.72 2.77
C ALA A 30 0.57 14.41 1.99
N GLY A 31 -0.54 13.91 1.41
CA GLY A 31 -0.56 12.68 0.62
C GLY A 31 -0.51 11.41 1.47
N GLU A 32 -0.55 10.26 0.81
CA GLU A 32 -0.54 8.95 1.46
C GLU A 32 0.74 8.19 1.12
N VAL A 33 1.34 7.53 2.11
CA VAL A 33 2.57 6.75 1.94
C VAL A 33 2.32 5.29 2.27
N TYR A 34 2.77 4.42 1.37
CA TYR A 34 2.85 2.97 1.57
C TYR A 34 4.31 2.52 1.52
N LEU A 35 4.83 2.06 2.65
CA LEU A 35 6.26 1.80 2.84
C LEU A 35 6.69 0.46 2.23
N ASN A 36 7.75 0.47 1.42
CA ASN A 36 8.30 -0.75 0.83
C ASN A 36 8.87 -1.71 1.87
N LYS A 37 8.91 -3.02 1.56
CA LYS A 37 9.59 -4.04 2.38
C LYS A 37 11.00 -3.62 2.85
N SER A 38 11.78 -3.00 1.97
CA SER A 38 13.15 -2.56 2.26
C SER A 38 13.23 -1.55 3.41
N PHE A 39 12.17 -0.79 3.66
CA PHE A 39 12.06 0.16 4.75
C PHE A 39 12.28 -0.49 6.12
N PHE A 40 11.75 -1.71 6.29
CA PHE A 40 11.79 -2.45 7.55
C PHE A 40 13.08 -3.25 7.75
N LYS A 41 13.97 -3.30 6.75
CA LYS A 41 15.21 -4.11 6.76
C LYS A 41 14.96 -5.60 7.05
N ILE A 42 13.78 -6.12 6.71
CA ILE A 42 13.41 -7.53 6.89
C ILE A 42 13.73 -8.33 5.63
N ARG A 43 14.58 -9.36 5.75
CA ARG A 43 15.00 -10.19 4.60
C ARG A 43 13.85 -11.06 4.06
N LYS A 44 13.11 -11.73 4.92
CA LYS A 44 11.94 -12.55 4.57
C LYS A 44 10.77 -12.13 5.46
N LEU A 45 9.70 -11.66 4.83
CA LEU A 45 8.46 -11.32 5.52
C LEU A 45 7.72 -12.60 5.88
N LEU A 46 7.35 -12.72 7.14
CA LEU A 46 6.50 -13.76 7.70
C LEU A 46 5.23 -13.08 8.28
N PRO A 47 4.11 -13.81 8.42
CA PRO A 47 2.90 -13.24 9.03
C PRO A 47 3.17 -12.56 10.36
N LYS A 48 3.88 -13.22 11.29
CA LYS A 48 4.25 -12.65 12.60
C LYS A 48 4.98 -11.30 12.56
N ASP A 49 5.63 -10.96 11.44
CA ASP A 49 6.37 -9.71 11.31
C ASP A 49 5.44 -8.49 11.14
N VAL A 50 4.17 -8.69 10.78
CA VAL A 50 3.17 -7.62 10.62
C VAL A 50 3.01 -6.81 11.91
N VAL A 51 3.04 -7.47 13.07
CA VAL A 51 2.98 -6.79 14.38
C VAL A 51 4.17 -5.86 14.58
N VAL A 52 5.37 -6.31 14.20
CA VAL A 52 6.61 -5.53 14.32
C VAL A 52 6.59 -4.35 13.35
N ILE A 53 6.16 -4.59 12.11
CA ILE A 53 5.95 -3.57 11.08
C ILE A 53 5.01 -2.48 11.57
N LYS A 54 3.84 -2.88 12.11
CA LYS A 54 2.86 -1.94 12.64
C LYS A 54 3.43 -1.06 13.73
N LYS A 55 4.07 -1.67 14.73
CA LYS A 55 4.73 -0.93 15.82
C LYS A 55 5.78 0.05 15.30
N TYR A 56 6.55 -0.36 14.30
CA TYR A 56 7.56 0.51 13.70
C TYR A 56 6.93 1.68 12.94
N MET A 57 5.88 1.44 12.15
CA MET A 57 5.13 2.50 11.47
C MET A 57 4.51 3.49 12.45
N ASP A 58 3.85 2.98 13.50
CA ASP A 58 3.19 3.79 14.52
C ASP A 58 4.21 4.67 15.29
N SER A 59 5.46 4.20 15.43
CA SER A 59 6.53 4.95 16.13
C SER A 59 6.90 6.28 15.47
N PHE A 60 6.59 6.47 14.19
CA PHE A 60 6.83 7.74 13.51
C PHE A 60 5.76 8.80 13.80
N ASN A 61 4.64 8.42 14.43
CA ASN A 61 3.50 9.31 14.71
C ASN A 61 3.08 10.15 13.48
N CYS A 62 3.10 9.55 12.29
CA CYS A 62 2.84 10.22 11.03
C CYS A 62 1.54 9.68 10.40
N ALA A 63 0.48 10.49 10.42
CA ALA A 63 -0.85 10.11 9.93
C ALA A 63 -0.92 9.85 8.41
N ASN A 64 0.09 10.32 7.67
CA ASN A 64 0.22 10.14 6.23
C ASN A 64 0.79 8.77 5.86
N ILE A 65 1.38 8.03 6.82
CA ILE A 65 1.72 6.62 6.61
C ILE A 65 0.43 5.79 6.67
N LYS A 66 0.03 5.20 5.53
CA LYS A 66 -1.22 4.44 5.40
C LYS A 66 -1.03 2.93 5.42
N GLY A 67 0.15 2.43 5.07
CA GLY A 67 0.34 1.00 4.92
C GLY A 67 1.72 0.59 4.44
N ILE A 68 1.77 -0.63 3.92
CA ILE A 68 2.96 -1.23 3.31
C ILE A 68 2.76 -1.46 1.81
N ASN A 69 3.84 -1.36 1.03
CA ASN A 69 3.85 -1.62 -0.39
C ASN A 69 4.69 -2.86 -0.71
N LEU A 70 4.07 -3.90 -1.26
CA LEU A 70 4.66 -5.23 -1.43
C LEU A 70 4.41 -5.84 -2.81
N SER A 71 5.29 -6.76 -3.22
CA SER A 71 5.00 -7.62 -4.37
C SER A 71 3.92 -8.63 -3.99
N TYR A 72 2.94 -8.86 -4.86
CA TYR A 72 1.87 -9.85 -4.63
C TYR A 72 2.38 -11.25 -4.29
N LYS A 73 3.58 -11.61 -4.75
CA LYS A 73 4.22 -12.92 -4.49
C LYS A 73 4.50 -13.17 -3.01
N ILE A 74 4.56 -12.11 -2.20
CA ILE A 74 4.79 -12.19 -0.74
C ILE A 74 3.45 -12.27 0.01
N CYS A 75 2.37 -11.81 -0.61
CA CYS A 75 1.04 -11.68 -0.03
C CYS A 75 0.29 -13.02 -0.04
N THR A 76 0.77 -13.98 0.76
CA THR A 76 0.04 -15.23 1.05
C THR A 76 -1.24 -14.93 1.84
N GLU A 77 -2.20 -15.86 1.84
CA GLU A 77 -3.43 -15.71 2.63
C GLU A 77 -3.14 -15.52 4.12
N GLU A 78 -2.20 -16.28 4.69
CA GLU A 78 -1.78 -16.14 6.08
C GLU A 78 -1.23 -14.74 6.37
N PHE A 79 -0.37 -14.21 5.50
CA PHE A 79 0.21 -12.89 5.68
C PHE A 79 -0.85 -11.78 5.58
N LEU A 80 -1.76 -11.91 4.61
CA LEU A 80 -2.85 -10.97 4.38
C LEU A 80 -3.89 -11.01 5.52
N ASN A 81 -4.17 -12.19 6.08
CA ASN A 81 -5.04 -12.32 7.26
C ASN A 81 -4.44 -11.59 8.46
N GLU A 82 -3.14 -11.76 8.71
CA GLU A 82 -2.48 -11.03 9.79
C GLU A 82 -2.49 -9.51 9.53
N CYS A 83 -2.28 -9.06 8.29
CA CYS A 83 -2.43 -7.64 7.93
C CYS A 83 -3.83 -7.11 8.26
N LYS A 84 -4.88 -7.88 7.97
CA LYS A 84 -6.26 -7.53 8.29
C LYS A 84 -6.47 -7.46 9.81
N GLU A 85 -6.01 -8.45 10.56
CA GLU A 85 -6.13 -8.50 12.02
C GLU A 85 -5.42 -7.34 12.71
N GLN A 86 -4.21 -7.01 12.26
CA GLN A 86 -3.42 -5.90 12.78
C GLN A 86 -3.83 -4.54 12.19
N LYS A 87 -4.83 -4.50 11.29
CA LYS A 87 -5.28 -3.28 10.58
C LYS A 87 -4.15 -2.56 9.83
N VAL A 88 -3.26 -3.33 9.22
CA VAL A 88 -2.20 -2.82 8.34
C VAL A 88 -2.70 -2.89 6.90
N ALA A 89 -2.92 -1.72 6.28
CA ALA A 89 -3.31 -1.69 4.88
C ALA A 89 -2.14 -2.08 3.97
N VAL A 90 -2.47 -2.73 2.86
CA VAL A 90 -1.48 -3.23 1.90
C VAL A 90 -1.74 -2.64 0.52
N SER A 91 -0.70 -2.07 -0.07
CA SER A 91 -0.58 -1.78 -1.48
C SER A 91 0.21 -2.91 -2.14
N VAL A 92 -0.31 -3.49 -3.22
CA VAL A 92 0.37 -4.54 -3.97
C VAL A 92 0.74 -4.07 -5.37
N PHE A 93 1.95 -4.41 -5.82
CA PHE A 93 2.42 -4.01 -7.15
C PHE A 93 2.66 -5.17 -8.11
N VAL A 94 2.49 -4.86 -9.40
CA VAL A 94 2.74 -5.73 -10.57
C VAL A 94 1.84 -6.97 -10.54
N VAL A 95 0.53 -6.76 -10.37
CA VAL A 95 -0.49 -7.82 -10.34
C VAL A 95 -1.11 -7.97 -11.72
N ASP A 96 -0.45 -8.77 -12.57
CA ASP A 96 -0.84 -8.93 -13.98
C ASP A 96 -1.44 -10.31 -14.29
N LYS A 97 -1.46 -11.23 -13.31
CA LYS A 97 -2.08 -12.54 -13.46
C LYS A 97 -3.54 -12.45 -13.05
N GLN A 98 -4.45 -12.88 -13.93
CA GLN A 98 -5.89 -12.85 -13.66
C GLN A 98 -6.27 -13.55 -12.34
N CYS A 99 -5.71 -14.73 -12.07
CA CYS A 99 -5.99 -15.45 -10.83
C CYS A 99 -5.58 -14.67 -9.57
N GLU A 100 -4.51 -13.88 -9.64
CA GLU A 100 -4.07 -13.03 -8.52
C GLU A 100 -4.93 -11.78 -8.41
N ILE A 101 -5.36 -11.20 -9.53
CA ILE A 101 -6.34 -10.11 -9.55
C ILE A 101 -7.63 -10.57 -8.86
N ASP A 102 -8.18 -11.73 -9.25
CA ASP A 102 -9.41 -12.29 -8.69
C ASP A 102 -9.29 -12.62 -7.19
N ARG A 103 -8.13 -13.11 -6.77
CA ARG A 103 -7.82 -13.42 -5.36
C ARG A 103 -7.75 -12.14 -4.53
N LEU A 104 -6.98 -11.16 -5.00
CA LEU A 104 -6.62 -9.97 -4.24
C LEU A 104 -7.73 -8.91 -4.24
N ALA A 105 -8.53 -8.80 -5.30
CA ALA A 105 -9.64 -7.84 -5.39
C ALA A 105 -10.74 -8.06 -4.33
N LYS A 106 -10.80 -9.26 -3.74
CA LYS A 106 -11.79 -9.62 -2.70
C LYS A 106 -11.32 -9.31 -1.27
N ARG A 107 -10.09 -8.82 -1.11
CA ARG A 107 -9.43 -8.64 0.19
C ARG A 107 -9.63 -7.20 0.67
N SER A 108 -10.17 -7.03 1.88
CA SER A 108 -10.53 -5.72 2.46
C SER A 108 -9.35 -4.87 2.90
N GLU A 109 -8.23 -5.52 3.24
CA GLU A 109 -7.00 -4.88 3.69
C GLU A 109 -6.14 -4.37 2.53
N LEU A 110 -6.48 -4.72 1.29
CA LEU A 110 -5.83 -4.14 0.12
C LEU A 110 -6.40 -2.75 -0.14
N ALA A 111 -5.54 -1.75 -0.04
CA ALA A 111 -5.86 -0.38 -0.40
C ALA A 111 -5.61 -0.11 -1.89
N ASN A 112 -4.53 -0.65 -2.45
CA ASN A 112 -4.11 -0.38 -3.82
C ASN A 112 -3.64 -1.67 -4.51
N ILE A 113 -3.97 -1.80 -5.80
CA ILE A 113 -3.46 -2.85 -6.69
C ILE A 113 -2.89 -2.15 -7.93
N THR A 114 -1.57 -2.20 -8.13
CA THR A 114 -0.94 -1.76 -9.37
C THR A 114 -0.95 -2.91 -10.37
N THR A 115 -1.56 -2.68 -11.53
CA THR A 115 -1.68 -3.64 -12.62
C THR A 115 -1.55 -2.94 -13.98
N ASN A 116 -1.06 -3.67 -14.98
CA ASN A 116 -1.10 -3.23 -16.38
C ASN A 116 -2.48 -3.44 -17.02
N TYR A 117 -3.43 -4.07 -16.32
CA TYR A 117 -4.79 -4.35 -16.81
C TYR A 117 -5.87 -3.70 -15.92
N PRO A 118 -5.87 -2.36 -15.77
CA PRO A 118 -6.79 -1.66 -14.87
C PRO A 118 -8.26 -1.87 -15.27
N ASP A 119 -8.57 -1.92 -16.56
CA ASP A 119 -9.94 -2.15 -17.05
C ASP A 119 -10.51 -3.50 -16.60
N THR A 120 -9.66 -4.53 -16.54
CA THR A 120 -10.06 -5.87 -16.09
C THR A 120 -10.37 -5.86 -14.60
N LEU A 121 -9.52 -5.22 -13.80
CA LEU A 121 -9.74 -5.06 -12.36
C LEU A 121 -11.01 -4.23 -12.07
N LEU A 122 -11.25 -3.17 -12.83
CA LEU A 122 -12.42 -2.31 -12.65
C LEU A 122 -13.73 -3.02 -12.99
N LYS A 123 -13.76 -3.80 -14.07
CA LYS A 123 -14.90 -4.66 -14.41
C LYS A 123 -15.20 -5.66 -13.30
N LEU A 124 -14.17 -6.30 -12.74
CA LEU A 124 -14.33 -7.24 -11.63
C LEU A 124 -14.92 -6.58 -10.39
N LEU A 125 -14.57 -5.32 -10.14
CA LEU A 125 -15.05 -4.54 -8.99
C LEU A 125 -16.39 -3.84 -9.24
N ASP A 126 -17.01 -4.03 -10.42
CA ASP A 126 -18.18 -3.28 -10.89
C ASP A 126 -18.01 -1.75 -10.79
N LYS A 127 -16.78 -1.28 -11.07
CA LYS A 127 -16.42 0.13 -11.05
C LYS A 127 -16.26 0.67 -12.47
N LYS A 128 -16.65 1.92 -12.68
CA LYS A 128 -16.45 2.65 -13.94
C LYS A 128 -15.41 3.76 -13.73
N ILE A 129 -14.50 3.94 -14.68
CA ILE A 129 -13.68 5.16 -14.74
C ILE A 129 -14.60 6.28 -15.21
N LEU A 130 -14.80 7.30 -14.37
CA LEU A 130 -15.38 8.56 -14.82
C LEU A 130 -14.34 9.22 -15.74
N LYS A 131 -14.66 9.30 -17.03
CA LYS A 131 -13.90 10.05 -18.02
C LYS A 131 -14.25 11.53 -17.94
#